data_AF-A0AAQ4F9J4-F1
#
_entry.id   AF-A0AAQ4F9J4-F1
#
_cell.length_a   1.000
_cell.length_b   1.000
_cell.length_c   1.000
_cell.angle_alpha   90.00
_cell.angle_beta   90.00
_cell.angle_gamma   90.00
#
_symmetry.space_group_name_H-M   'P 1'
#
loop_
_entity.id
_entity.type
_entity.pdbx_description
1 polymer ?
#
loop_
_entity_poly.entity_id
_entity_poly.type
_entity_poly.pdbx_seq_one_letter_code
_entity_poly.pdbx_strand_id
1 'polypeptide(L)'
;MFMAHQKDFFAQRMAEVNFLCVHKKLRSKRVAPVLIREITRRVNRRGIFQAVYTAGVVLPKPIGTCRYWHRSLNPRKLIDVRFSHLSRNMTMQRTLKLYRLPEVRHLALN
;
A
#
# COMPACT_ATOMS: atom_id res chain seq x y z
N MET A 1 -6.41 -11.24 44.75
CA MET A 1 -6.48 -12.45 43.91
C MET A 1 -7.47 -12.17 42.77
N PHE A 2 -7.05 -11.40 41.77
CA PHE A 2 -7.84 -11.19 40.54
C PHE A 2 -7.17 -12.05 39.47
N MET A 3 -7.86 -13.12 39.07
CA MET A 3 -7.43 -13.96 37.96
C MET A 3 -7.59 -13.24 36.63
N ALA A 4 -6.61 -13.50 35.76
CA ALA A 4 -6.46 -13.09 34.38
C ALA A 4 -7.78 -12.97 33.58
N HIS A 5 -7.99 -11.82 32.95
CA HIS A 5 -8.58 -11.80 31.61
C HIS A 5 -7.43 -11.76 30.61
N GLN A 6 -6.88 -12.94 30.32
CA GLN A 6 -6.18 -13.20 29.07
C GLN A 6 -7.18 -12.83 27.97
N LYS A 7 -7.03 -11.67 27.32
CA LYS A 7 -7.77 -11.39 26.09
C LYS A 7 -7.20 -12.34 25.06
N ASP A 8 -7.84 -13.49 24.89
CA ASP A 8 -7.60 -14.36 23.76
C ASP A 8 -7.84 -13.51 22.50
N PHE A 9 -6.75 -13.09 21.87
CA PHE A 9 -6.81 -12.48 20.56
C PHE A 9 -7.31 -13.58 19.61
N PHE A 10 -8.61 -13.56 19.30
CA PHE A 10 -9.19 -14.41 18.28
C PHE A 10 -8.57 -14.04 16.92
N ALA A 11 -7.50 -14.76 16.55
CA ALA A 11 -6.85 -14.61 15.27
C ALA A 11 -7.65 -15.38 14.21
N GLN A 12 -8.41 -14.64 13.39
CA GLN A 12 -9.14 -15.23 12.27
C GLN A 12 -8.20 -15.50 11.10
N ARG A 13 -8.21 -16.73 10.58
CA ARG A 13 -7.48 -17.06 9.35
C ARG A 13 -8.23 -16.46 8.15
N MET A 14 -7.55 -15.59 7.40
CA MET A 14 -8.08 -14.91 6.22
C MET A 14 -7.12 -15.08 5.03
N ALA A 15 -7.62 -14.92 3.81
CA ALA A 15 -6.80 -14.86 2.60
C ALA A 15 -6.44 -13.42 2.26
N GLU A 16 -5.15 -13.12 2.08
CA GLU A 16 -4.73 -11.84 1.51
C GLU A 16 -4.76 -11.94 -0.02
N VAL A 17 -5.48 -11.02 -0.67
CA VAL A 17 -5.58 -10.96 -2.13
C VAL A 17 -4.80 -9.74 -2.62
N ASN A 18 -3.79 -10.00 -3.45
CA ASN A 18 -2.95 -8.98 -4.07
C ASN A 18 -2.69 -9.31 -5.56
N PHE A 19 -2.18 -8.34 -6.32
CA PHE A 19 -1.72 -8.47 -7.71
C PHE A 19 -2.80 -8.87 -8.74
N LEU A 20 -4.06 -8.49 -8.53
CA LEU A 20 -5.08 -8.62 -9.58
C LEU A 20 -4.71 -7.73 -10.77
N CYS A 21 -4.38 -8.35 -11.91
CA CYS A 21 -4.03 -7.65 -13.13
C CYS A 21 -4.69 -8.31 -14.34
N VAL A 22 -5.21 -7.49 -15.25
CA VAL A 22 -5.77 -7.92 -16.53
C VAL A 22 -5.01 -7.23 -17.65
N HIS A 23 -4.66 -7.99 -18.68
CA HIS A 23 -3.99 -7.49 -19.87
C HIS A 23 -4.76 -6.31 -20.48
N LYS A 24 -4.05 -5.26 -20.92
CA LYS A 24 -4.67 -3.98 -21.35
C LYS A 24 -5.78 -4.17 -22.39
N LYS A 25 -5.58 -5.07 -23.36
CA LYS A 25 -6.55 -5.39 -24.44
C LYS A 25 -7.81 -6.13 -23.98
N LEU A 26 -7.83 -6.71 -22.78
CA LEU A 26 -8.92 -7.57 -22.28
C LEU A 26 -9.77 -6.91 -21.20
N ARG A 27 -9.48 -5.66 -20.82
CA ARG A 27 -10.17 -4.98 -19.70
C ARG A 27 -11.67 -4.78 -19.92
N SER A 28 -12.10 -4.62 -21.18
CA SER A 28 -13.51 -4.49 -21.56
C SER A 28 -14.27 -5.83 -21.54
N LYS A 29 -13.58 -6.98 -21.45
CA LYS A 29 -14.20 -8.31 -21.57
C LYS A 29 -14.67 -8.92 -20.24
N ARG A 30 -14.74 -8.12 -19.17
CA ARG A 30 -15.18 -8.59 -17.83
C ARG A 30 -14.40 -9.81 -17.29
N VAL A 31 -13.09 -9.87 -17.56
CA VAL A 31 -12.22 -10.97 -17.09
C VAL A 31 -11.96 -10.89 -15.58
N ALA A 32 -11.83 -9.69 -15.01
CA ALA A 32 -11.54 -9.51 -13.58
C ALA A 32 -12.59 -10.19 -12.65
N PRO A 33 -13.91 -10.03 -12.87
CA PRO A 33 -14.92 -10.78 -12.12
C PRO A 33 -14.81 -12.31 -12.20
N VAL A 34 -14.30 -12.86 -13.30
CA VAL A 34 -14.08 -14.31 -13.44
C VAL A 34 -12.89 -14.73 -12.59
N LEU A 35 -11.78 -13.97 -12.63
CA LEU A 35 -10.60 -14.22 -11.81
C LEU A 35 -10.92 -14.14 -10.31
N ILE A 36 -11.71 -13.15 -9.89
CA ILE A 36 -12.15 -12.98 -8.51
C ILE A 36 -12.99 -14.20 -8.08
N ARG A 37 -13.93 -14.66 -8.90
CA ARG A 37 -14.72 -15.86 -8.59
C ARG A 37 -13.86 -17.11 -8.46
N GLU A 38 -12.87 -17.28 -9.34
CA GLU A 38 -11.99 -18.45 -9.30
C GLU A 38 -11.08 -18.45 -8.07
N ILE A 39 -10.51 -17.31 -7.68
CA ILE A 39 -9.71 -17.24 -6.45
C ILE A 39 -10.58 -17.48 -5.21
N THR A 40 -11.78 -16.91 -5.15
CA THR A 40 -12.74 -17.17 -4.07
C THR A 40 -13.08 -18.66 -3.98
N ARG A 41 -13.32 -19.34 -5.12
CA ARG A 41 -13.56 -20.79 -5.14
C ARG A 41 -12.37 -21.58 -4.58
N ARG A 42 -11.14 -21.23 -4.97
CA ARG A 42 -9.91 -21.90 -4.48
C ARG A 42 -9.69 -21.69 -2.98
N VAL A 43 -9.97 -20.48 -2.48
CA VAL A 43 -9.84 -20.11 -1.07
C VAL A 43 -10.90 -20.85 -0.23
N ASN A 44 -12.14 -20.91 -0.71
CA ASN A 44 -13.23 -21.65 -0.05
C ASN A 44 -12.94 -23.15 0.05
N ARG A 45 -12.33 -23.76 -0.97
CA ARG A 45 -11.92 -25.19 -0.93
C ARG A 45 -10.87 -25.48 0.15
N ARG A 46 -10.18 -24.46 0.67
CA ARG A 46 -9.23 -24.56 1.78
C ARG A 46 -9.87 -24.24 3.14
N GLY A 47 -11.19 -24.07 3.19
CA GLY A 47 -11.93 -23.75 4.42
C GLY A 47 -11.77 -22.31 4.90
N ILE A 48 -11.28 -21.40 4.04
CA ILE A 48 -11.16 -19.97 4.36
C ILE A 48 -12.28 -19.25 3.63
N PHE A 49 -13.04 -18.42 4.34
CA PHE A 49 -14.22 -17.73 3.78
C PHE A 49 -14.13 -16.20 3.88
N GLN A 50 -13.03 -15.69 4.43
CA GLN A 50 -12.76 -14.27 4.58
C GLN A 50 -11.48 -13.90 3.86
N ALA A 51 -11.46 -12.70 3.28
CA ALA A 51 -10.31 -12.18 2.56
C ALA A 51 -10.09 -10.69 2.86
N VAL A 52 -8.83 -10.28 2.81
CA VAL A 52 -8.38 -8.89 2.92
C VAL A 52 -7.73 -8.49 1.61
N TYR A 53 -8.06 -7.30 1.12
CA TYR A 53 -7.45 -6.73 -0.08
C TYR A 53 -7.30 -5.23 0.10
N THR A 54 -6.34 -4.65 -0.63
CA THR A 54 -6.16 -3.20 -0.72
C THR A 54 -6.34 -2.77 -2.17
N ALA A 55 -6.88 -1.56 -2.37
CA ALA A 55 -7.07 -1.01 -3.70
C ALA A 55 -6.81 0.50 -3.67
N GLY A 56 -6.21 1.01 -4.75
CA GLY A 56 -6.05 2.46 -4.98
C GLY A 56 -7.31 3.13 -5.53
N VAL A 57 -8.39 2.37 -5.73
CA VAL A 57 -9.69 2.85 -6.20
C VAL A 57 -10.74 2.67 -5.11
N VAL A 58 -11.76 3.52 -5.10
CA VAL A 58 -12.86 3.41 -4.14
C VAL A 58 -13.72 2.19 -4.51
N LEU A 59 -13.84 1.27 -3.55
CA LEU A 59 -14.71 0.11 -3.64
C LEU A 59 -15.85 0.23 -2.61
N PRO A 60 -16.98 -0.45 -2.81
CA PRO A 60 -18.09 -0.42 -1.85
C PRO A 60 -17.63 -0.92 -0.48
N LYS A 61 -17.91 -0.13 0.57
CA LYS A 61 -17.67 -0.46 2.00
C LYS A 61 -16.19 -0.73 2.35
N PRO A 62 -15.28 0.26 2.26
CA PRO A 62 -13.93 0.12 2.77
C PRO A 62 -13.95 0.04 4.31
N ILE A 63 -13.11 -0.83 4.88
CA ILE A 63 -12.92 -0.92 6.35
C ILE A 63 -12.07 0.27 6.84
N GLY A 64 -11.13 0.74 6.03
CA GLY A 64 -10.28 1.88 6.32
C GLY A 64 -9.68 2.47 5.05
N THR A 65 -9.29 3.74 5.14
CA THR A 65 -8.58 4.45 4.09
C THR A 65 -7.29 5.04 4.66
N CYS A 66 -6.20 4.95 3.90
CA CYS A 66 -4.91 5.47 4.31
C CYS A 66 -4.29 6.26 3.15
N ARG A 67 -3.51 7.29 3.48
CA ARG A 67 -2.82 8.13 2.49
C ARG A 67 -1.34 7.79 2.45
N TYR A 68 -0.81 7.55 1.25
CA TYR A 68 0.62 7.43 1.04
C TYR A 68 1.30 8.78 1.28
N TRP A 69 2.39 8.77 2.05
CA TRP A 69 3.27 9.90 2.26
C TRP A 69 4.59 9.67 1.54
N HIS A 70 5.13 10.73 0.92
CA HIS A 70 6.36 10.66 0.15
C HIS A 70 7.44 11.55 0.76
N ARG A 71 8.66 11.02 0.88
CA ARG A 71 9.86 11.78 1.26
C ARG A 71 10.83 11.79 0.08
N SER A 72 11.10 12.96 -0.49
CA SER A 72 11.98 13.11 -1.64
C SER A 72 13.43 12.87 -1.25
N LEU A 73 14.00 11.72 -1.63
CA LEU A 73 15.42 11.42 -1.41
C LEU A 73 16.30 12.00 -2.52
N ASN A 74 15.79 11.98 -3.76
CA ASN A 74 16.45 12.59 -4.92
C ASN A 74 15.48 13.54 -5.63
N PRO A 75 15.28 14.76 -5.10
CA PRO A 75 14.33 15.72 -5.67
C PRO A 75 14.58 16.05 -7.14
N ARG A 76 15.85 16.12 -7.58
CA ARG A 76 16.21 16.44 -8.97
C ARG A 76 15.62 15.42 -9.95
N LYS A 77 15.85 14.13 -9.69
CA LYS A 77 15.31 13.05 -10.53
C LYS A 77 13.78 13.01 -10.48
N LEU A 78 13.19 13.20 -9.29
CA LEU A 78 11.73 13.15 -9.11
C LEU A 78 11.00 14.26 -9.87
N ILE A 79 11.63 15.43 -10.02
CA ILE A 79 11.09 16.53 -10.83
C ILE A 79 11.25 16.24 -12.32
N ASP A 80 12.42 15.74 -12.76
CA ASP A 80 12.65 15.38 -14.17
C ASP A 80 11.64 14.35 -14.69
N VAL A 81 11.35 13.31 -13.90
CA VAL A 81 10.36 12.28 -14.28
C VAL A 81 8.91 12.68 -14.00
N ARG A 82 8.67 13.93 -13.56
CA ARG A 82 7.34 14.49 -13.22
C ARG A 82 6.58 13.74 -12.13
N PHE A 83 7.30 13.11 -11.20
CA PHE A 83 6.70 12.54 -9.99
C PHE A 83 6.37 13.61 -8.96
N SER A 84 7.17 14.68 -8.87
CA SER A 84 6.97 15.81 -7.97
C SER A 84 7.22 17.14 -8.70
N HIS A 85 6.72 18.24 -8.14
CA HIS A 85 6.83 19.58 -8.73
C HIS A 85 7.55 20.55 -7.80
N LEU A 86 8.18 21.58 -8.37
CA LEU A 86 8.67 22.73 -7.61
C LEU A 86 7.46 23.56 -7.17
N SER A 87 7.37 23.87 -5.87
CA SER A 87 6.35 24.79 -5.39
C SER A 87 6.67 26.22 -5.86
N ARG A 88 5.66 27.11 -5.81
CA ARG A 88 5.84 28.53 -6.14
C ARG A 88 7.01 29.10 -5.34
N ASN A 89 7.89 29.86 -6.00
CA ASN A 89 9.07 30.50 -5.43
C ASN A 89 10.15 29.56 -4.86
N MET A 90 10.15 28.28 -5.24
CA MET A 90 11.25 27.35 -4.92
C MET A 90 12.18 27.18 -6.12
N THR A 91 13.48 27.16 -5.85
CA THR A 91 14.52 26.77 -6.82
C THR A 91 14.95 25.32 -6.59
N MET A 92 15.50 24.68 -7.62
CA MET A 92 16.01 23.31 -7.52
C MET A 92 17.05 23.17 -6.40
N GLN A 93 17.97 24.12 -6.30
CA GLN A 93 19.02 24.16 -5.26
C GLN A 93 18.43 24.24 -3.85
N ARG A 94 17.39 25.06 -3.65
CA ARG A 94 16.72 25.20 -2.34
C ARG A 94 16.00 23.91 -1.94
N THR A 95 15.33 23.26 -2.89
CA THR A 95 14.68 21.97 -2.66
C THR A 95 15.68 20.87 -2.32
N LEU A 96 16.83 20.81 -3.00
CA LEU A 96 17.90 19.86 -2.69
C LEU A 96 18.47 20.06 -1.29
N LYS A 97 18.68 21.31 -0.88
CA LYS A 97 19.14 21.64 0.48
C LYS A 97 18.09 21.25 1.53
N LEU A 98 16.81 21.52 1.26
CA LEU A 98 15.70 21.20 2.17
C LEU A 98 15.58 19.69 2.45
N TYR A 99 15.75 18.86 1.42
CA TYR A 99 15.62 17.40 1.54
C TYR A 99 16.96 16.68 1.77
N ARG A 100 18.04 17.41 2.07
CA ARG A 100 19.36 16.80 2.30
C ARG A 100 19.30 15.88 3.53
N LEU A 101 19.94 14.72 3.40
CA LEU A 101 20.12 13.76 4.48
C LEU A 101 21.58 13.75 4.97
N PRO A 102 21.84 13.34 6.21
CA PRO A 102 23.18 12.97 6.66
C PRO A 102 23.76 11.82 5.80
N GLU A 103 25.06 11.88 5.52
CA GLU A 103 25.75 10.85 4.72
C GLU A 103 26.01 9.58 5.52
N VAL A 104 26.17 9.72 6.84
CA VAL A 104 26.39 8.61 7.76
C VAL A 104 25.18 8.48 8.65
N ARG A 105 24.73 7.24 8.89
CA ARG A 105 23.71 6.96 9.89
C ARG A 105 24.27 7.34 11.26
N HIS A 106 23.65 8.30 11.93
CA HIS A 106 23.83 8.49 13.36
C HIS A 106 23.10 7.35 14.10
N LEU A 107 23.61 6.13 14.00
CA LEU A 107 23.34 5.15 15.05
C LEU A 107 24.20 5.58 16.22
N ALA A 108 23.57 6.30 17.14
CA ALA A 108 24.17 6.62 18.42
C ALA A 108 24.58 5.30 19.09
N LEU A 109 25.87 5.19 19.42
CA LEU A 109 26.27 4.49 20.63
C LEU A 109 25.49 5.14 21.78
N ASN A 110 24.50 4.44 22.31
CA ASN A 110 23.90 4.61 23.64
C ASN A 110 23.17 3.31 23.99
#